data_AF-A0A2P4PUT3-F1
#
_entry.id   AF-A0A2P4PUT3-F1
#
_cell.length_a   1.000
_cell.length_b   1.000
_cell.length_c   1.000
_cell.angle_alpha   90.00
_cell.angle_beta   90.00
_cell.angle_gamma   90.00
#
_symmetry.space_group_name_H-M   'P 1'
#
loop_
_entity.id
_entity.type
_entity.pdbx_description
1 polymer ?
#
loop_
_entity_poly.entity_id
_entity_poly.type
_entity_poly.pdbx_seq_one_letter_code
_entity_poly.pdbx_strand_id
1 'polypeptide(L)'
;MEVHLVGNSDLKLDISQSVSYLKEKEYQVEIYHVHQRSTKGIVFAHPEQLEKLENHGWLTLIDSTHKTNRYDWRLFTLYVHDTYGCWNIGAHFFVSSEDSDTVAEAL
;
A
#
# COMPACT_ATOMS: atom_id res chain seq x y z
N MET A 1 -17.83 -18.97 -4.65
CA MET A 1 -16.73 -17.99 -4.56
C MET A 1 -16.92 -17.28 -3.23
N GLU A 2 -16.13 -17.63 -2.22
CA GLU A 2 -16.16 -16.89 -0.95
C GLU A 2 -15.57 -15.50 -1.20
N VAL A 3 -16.36 -14.46 -0.98
CA VAL A 3 -15.91 -13.08 -1.12
C VAL A 3 -15.17 -12.75 0.17
N HIS A 4 -13.85 -12.92 0.17
CA HIS A 4 -13.03 -12.76 1.39
C HIS A 4 -12.89 -11.31 1.85
N LEU A 5 -13.20 -10.33 0.99
CA LEU A 5 -13.09 -8.91 1.30
C LEU A 5 -14.42 -8.21 0.98
N VAL A 6 -15.41 -8.44 1.84
CA VAL A 6 -16.60 -7.57 1.90
C VAL A 6 -16.24 -6.43 2.82
N GLY A 7 -15.98 -5.25 2.25
CA GLY A 7 -15.59 -4.07 3.03
C GLY A 7 -16.57 -3.78 4.17
N ASN A 8 -16.06 -3.63 5.38
CA ASN A 8 -16.83 -3.27 6.57
C ASN A 8 -17.35 -1.83 6.44
N SER A 9 -18.35 -1.41 7.20
CA SER A 9 -18.72 0.03 7.29
C SER A 9 -17.90 0.77 8.34
N ASP A 10 -17.41 0.04 9.35
CA ASP A 10 -16.49 0.57 10.34
C ASP A 10 -15.06 0.52 9.79
N LEU A 11 -14.49 1.70 9.53
CA LEU A 11 -13.15 1.85 8.97
C LEU A 11 -12.08 1.13 9.81
N LYS A 12 -12.19 1.17 11.14
CA LYS A 12 -11.17 0.58 12.01
C LYS A 12 -11.21 -0.94 11.94
N LEU A 13 -12.41 -1.52 11.95
CA LEU A 13 -12.59 -2.96 11.75
C LEU A 13 -12.14 -3.40 10.37
N ASP A 14 -12.48 -2.64 9.32
CA ASP A 14 -12.10 -2.99 7.94
C ASP A 14 -10.59 -3.00 7.74
N ILE A 15 -9.90 -1.98 8.27
CA ILE A 15 -8.43 -1.93 8.27
C ILE A 15 -7.87 -3.13 9.04
N SER A 16 -8.40 -3.43 10.24
CA SER A 16 -7.91 -4.55 11.04
C SER A 16 -8.10 -5.90 10.35
N GLN A 17 -9.23 -6.10 9.66
CA GLN A 17 -9.52 -7.31 8.90
C GLN A 17 -8.61 -7.43 7.68
N SER A 18 -8.44 -6.33 6.94
CA SER A 18 -7.55 -6.27 5.77
C SER A 18 -6.09 -6.54 6.13
N VAL A 19 -5.60 -5.96 7.23
CA VAL A 19 -4.23 -6.20 7.73
C VAL A 19 -4.05 -7.66 8.14
N SER A 20 -5.05 -8.25 8.81
CA SER A 20 -5.01 -9.66 9.20
C SER A 20 -4.95 -10.57 7.98
N TYR A 21 -5.78 -10.29 6.96
CA TYR A 21 -5.77 -11.00 5.69
C TYR A 21 -4.42 -10.89 4.96
N LEU A 22 -3.87 -9.68 4.85
CA LEU A 22 -2.57 -9.46 4.20
C LEU A 22 -1.45 -10.24 4.91
N LYS A 23 -1.43 -10.23 6.24
CA LYS A 23 -0.47 -11.02 7.03
C LYS A 23 -0.65 -12.53 6.86
N GLU A 24 -1.89 -13.01 6.76
CA GLU A 24 -2.19 -14.42 6.43
C GLU A 24 -1.67 -14.80 5.04
N LYS A 25 -1.62 -13.83 4.11
CA LYS A 25 -1.01 -13.97 2.79
C LYS A 25 0.48 -13.63 2.76
N GLU A 26 1.14 -13.65 3.92
CA GLU A 26 2.58 -13.47 4.07
C GLU A 26 3.12 -12.08 3.64
N TYR A 27 2.24 -11.08 3.50
CA TYR A 27 2.67 -9.70 3.31
C TYR A 27 3.21 -9.12 4.62
N GLN A 28 4.29 -8.35 4.51
CA GLN A 28 4.66 -7.38 5.53
C GLN A 28 3.72 -6.19 5.41
N VAL A 29 3.22 -5.69 6.55
CA VAL A 29 2.22 -4.63 6.59
C VAL A 29 2.53 -3.68 7.74
N GLU A 30 2.58 -2.39 7.44
CA GLU A 30 2.67 -1.34 8.45
C GLU A 30 1.54 -0.32 8.29
N ILE A 31 1.10 0.23 9.42
CA ILE A 31 0.08 1.27 9.49
C ILE A 31 0.75 2.51 10.08
N TYR A 32 0.68 3.62 9.37
CA TYR A 32 1.29 4.88 9.80
C TYR A 32 0.25 5.99 9.93
N HIS A 33 0.59 7.03 10.69
CA HIS A 33 -0.26 8.19 10.93
C HIS A 33 0.57 9.47 10.85
N VAL A 34 0.14 10.42 10.02
CA VAL A 34 0.76 11.74 9.90
C VAL A 34 -0.04 12.73 10.73
N HIS A 35 0.42 12.97 11.96
CA HIS A 35 -0.30 13.77 12.94
C HIS A 35 -0.62 15.20 12.48
N GLN A 36 0.31 15.85 11.77
CA GLN A 36 0.15 17.24 11.30
C GLN A 36 -1.01 17.39 10.31
N ARG A 37 -1.28 16.34 9.52
CA ARG A 37 -2.36 16.30 8.52
C ARG A 37 -3.60 15.56 8.99
N SER A 38 -3.51 14.88 10.15
CA SER A 38 -4.53 13.95 10.63
C SER A 38 -4.88 12.86 9.61
N THR A 39 -3.89 12.47 8.80
CA THR A 39 -3.99 11.44 7.78
C THR A 39 -3.29 10.17 8.25
N LYS A 40 -3.52 9.10 7.53
CA LYS A 40 -3.00 7.77 7.79
C LYS A 40 -2.96 6.95 6.52
N GLY A 41 -2.19 5.88 6.56
CA GLY A 41 -2.11 4.92 5.48
C GLY A 41 -1.68 3.54 5.95
N ILE A 42 -1.66 2.62 5.00
CA ILE A 42 -1.26 1.23 5.19
C ILE A 42 -0.31 0.91 4.06
N VAL A 43 0.95 0.61 4.36
CA VAL A 43 1.93 0.11 3.39
C VAL A 43 2.00 -1.40 3.50
N PHE A 44 2.13 -2.09 2.38
CA PHE A 44 2.31 -3.53 2.37
C PHE A 44 3.10 -4.02 1.16
N ALA A 45 3.93 -5.02 1.40
CA ALA A 45 4.75 -5.65 0.39
C ALA A 45 4.99 -7.12 0.73
N HIS A 46 5.01 -7.98 -0.28
CA HIS A 46 5.45 -9.36 -0.12
C HIS A 46 6.98 -9.39 0.00
N PRO A 47 7.59 -10.31 0.76
CA PRO A 47 9.05 -10.39 0.90
C PRO A 47 9.83 -10.39 -0.42
N GLU A 48 9.32 -11.09 -1.45
CA GLU A 48 9.92 -11.09 -2.80
C GLU A 48 9.91 -9.70 -3.47
N GLN A 49 8.93 -8.85 -3.16
CA GLN A 49 8.85 -7.49 -3.70
C GLN A 49 9.83 -6.55 -2.96
N LEU A 50 10.01 -6.76 -1.65
CA LEU A 50 11.00 -6.04 -0.85
C LEU A 50 12.43 -6.31 -1.34
N GLU A 51 12.77 -7.57 -1.64
CA GLU A 51 14.08 -7.91 -2.21
C GLU A 51 14.33 -7.15 -3.53
N LYS A 52 13.30 -6.98 -4.36
CA LYS A 52 13.41 -6.20 -5.60
C LYS A 52 13.63 -4.72 -5.31
N LEU A 53 12.93 -4.15 -4.33
CA LEU A 53 13.11 -2.77 -3.92
C LEU A 53 14.51 -2.50 -3.38
N GLU A 54 15.04 -3.38 -2.53
CA GLU A 54 16.38 -3.25 -1.97
C GLU A 54 17.46 -3.27 -3.06
N ASN A 55 17.28 -4.10 -4.09
CA ASN A 55 18.26 -4.27 -5.16
C ASN A 55 18.11 -3.27 -6.31
N HIS A 56 16.91 -2.70 -6.53
CA HIS A 56 16.60 -1.90 -7.73
C HIS A 56 15.89 -0.56 -7.46
N GLY A 57 15.72 -0.14 -6.21
CA GLY A 57 14.90 1.01 -5.78
C GLY A 57 15.37 2.42 -6.19
N TRP A 58 16.33 2.55 -7.11
CA TRP A 58 16.90 3.83 -7.53
C TRP A 58 16.03 4.59 -8.54
N LEU A 59 15.21 3.88 -9.32
CA LEU A 59 14.23 4.47 -10.24
C LEU A 59 12.87 3.83 -9.98
N THR A 60 11.94 4.64 -9.49
CA THR A 60 10.65 4.16 -9.03
C THR A 60 9.52 4.98 -9.64
N LEU A 61 8.57 4.31 -10.31
CA LEU A 61 7.33 4.92 -10.79
C LEU A 61 6.25 4.70 -9.75
N ILE A 62 5.44 5.75 -9.51
CA ILE A 62 4.33 5.72 -8.56
C ILE A 62 3.05 5.97 -9.35
N ASP A 63 2.09 5.04 -9.27
CA ASP A 63 0.76 5.18 -9.86
C ASP A 63 -0.32 5.21 -8.78
N SER A 64 -1.31 6.09 -8.91
CA SER A 64 -2.45 6.21 -7.99
C SER A 64 -3.72 5.69 -8.66
N THR A 65 -4.33 4.67 -8.06
CA THR A 65 -5.64 4.16 -8.44
C THR A 65 -6.71 4.68 -7.48
N HIS A 66 -7.67 5.41 -8.02
CA HIS A 66 -8.80 5.97 -7.27
C HIS A 66 -9.99 5.01 -7.21
N LYS A 67 -10.94 5.28 -6.29
CA LYS A 67 -12.22 4.55 -6.17
C LYS A 67 -12.06 3.04 -5.93
N THR A 68 -11.01 2.65 -5.22
CA THR A 68 -10.69 1.25 -4.90
C THR A 68 -11.43 0.71 -3.68
N ASN A 69 -11.94 1.58 -2.82
CA ASN A 69 -12.65 1.22 -1.60
C ASN A 69 -13.71 2.28 -1.26
N ARG A 70 -14.58 1.94 -0.29
CA ARG A 70 -15.72 2.78 0.11
C ARG A 70 -15.34 4.05 0.88
N TYR A 71 -14.11 4.12 1.40
CA TYR A 71 -13.61 5.29 2.14
C TYR A 71 -12.92 6.28 1.23
N ASP A 72 -12.95 5.99 -0.08
CA ASP A 72 -12.29 6.75 -1.12
C ASP A 72 -10.75 6.69 -1.01
N TRP A 73 -10.15 5.95 -0.07
CA TRP A 73 -8.68 5.86 0.07
C TRP A 73 -8.03 5.41 -1.24
N ARG A 74 -6.87 5.99 -1.54
CA ARG A 74 -6.21 5.83 -2.84
C ARG A 74 -5.17 4.74 -2.72
N LEU A 75 -5.17 3.81 -3.67
CA LEU A 75 -4.18 2.77 -3.75
C LEU A 75 -3.02 3.27 -4.60
N PHE A 76 -1.85 3.33 -4.02
CA PHE A 76 -0.62 3.57 -4.73
C PHE A 76 0.11 2.27 -5.00
N THR A 77 0.65 2.15 -6.22
CA THR A 77 1.54 1.05 -6.60
C THR A 77 2.94 1.61 -6.86
N LEU A 78 3.92 1.03 -6.17
CA LEU A 78 5.33 1.34 -6.31
C LEU A 78 5.95 0.38 -7.32
N TYR A 79 6.38 0.89 -8.47
CA TYR A 79 7.03 0.10 -9.51
C TYR A 79 8.54 0.36 -9.53
N VAL A 80 9.31 -0.72 -9.52
CA VAL A 80 10.78 -0.71 -9.61
C VAL A 80 11.22 -1.20 -10.98
N HIS A 81 12.21 -0.52 -11.56
CA HIS A 81 12.79 -0.89 -12.84
C HIS A 81 14.04 -1.75 -12.63
N ASP A 82 14.01 -3.00 -13.09
CA ASP A 82 15.14 -3.91 -12.93
C ASP A 82 16.25 -3.67 -13.96
N THR A 83 17.36 -4.41 -13.81
CA THR A 83 18.53 -4.31 -14.69
C THR A 83 18.29 -4.79 -16.12
N TYR A 84 17.18 -5.51 -16.37
CA TYR A 84 16.78 -6.01 -17.67
C TYR A 84 15.82 -5.07 -18.41
N GLY A 85 15.39 -3.98 -17.78
CA GLY A 85 14.44 -3.06 -18.38
C GLY A 85 12.98 -3.31 -18.01
N CYS A 86 12.70 -4.23 -17.08
CA CYS A 86 11.34 -4.62 -16.73
C CYS A 86 10.83 -3.85 -15.50
N TRP A 87 9.59 -3.40 -15.58
CA TRP A 87 8.87 -2.85 -14.43
C TRP A 87 8.31 -3.97 -13.56
N ASN A 88 8.74 -4.00 -12.31
CA ASN A 88 8.29 -4.93 -11.27
C ASN A 88 7.50 -4.17 -10.21
N ILE A 89 6.57 -4.85 -9.52
CA ILE A 89 5.90 -4.28 -8.35
C ILE A 89 6.83 -4.44 -7.14
N GLY A 90 7.10 -3.33 -6.45
CA GLY A 90 7.89 -3.29 -5.23
C GLY A 90 7.03 -3.23 -3.96
N ALA A 91 5.96 -2.44 -3.96
CA ALA A 91 5.08 -2.31 -2.82
C ALA A 91 3.73 -1.71 -3.25
N HIS A 92 2.77 -1.78 -2.34
CA HIS A 92 1.54 -1.02 -2.44
C HIS A 92 1.31 -0.25 -1.15
N PHE A 93 0.57 0.85 -1.24
CA PHE A 93 0.08 1.52 -0.06
C PHE A 93 -1.27 2.19 -0.29
N PHE A 94 -2.14 2.11 0.72
CA PHE A 94 -3.35 2.89 0.77
C PHE A 94 -3.12 4.17 1.56
N VAL A 95 -3.58 5.30 1.02
CA VAL A 95 -3.57 6.59 1.72
C VAL A 95 -4.97 7.16 1.86
N SER A 96 -5.22 7.80 3.00
CA SER A 96 -6.46 8.56 3.25
C SER A 96 -6.52 9.89 2.48
N SER A 97 -5.37 10.42 2.05
CA SER A 97 -5.22 11.69 1.35
C SER A 97 -3.95 11.65 0.48
N GLU A 98 -3.97 12.34 -0.66
CA GLU A 98 -2.86 12.41 -1.62
C GLU A 98 -1.94 13.63 -1.38
N ASP A 99 -1.96 14.19 -0.17
CA ASP A 99 -1.00 15.24 0.19
C ASP A 99 0.43 14.67 0.31
N SER A 100 1.40 15.54 0.06
CA SER A 100 2.82 15.19 0.00
C SER A 100 3.31 14.52 1.28
N ASP A 101 2.85 14.98 2.44
CA ASP A 101 3.35 14.51 3.74
C ASP A 101 2.87 13.08 3.99
N THR A 102 1.62 12.77 3.61
CA THR A 102 1.05 11.43 3.71
C THR A 102 1.70 10.45 2.75
N VAL A 103 1.94 10.84 1.50
CA VAL A 103 2.59 9.98 0.52
C VAL A 103 4.06 9.77 0.87
N ALA A 104 4.76 10.79 1.36
CA ALA A 104 6.16 10.69 1.75
C ALA A 104 6.38 9.76 2.95
N GLU A 105 5.49 9.76 3.95
CA GLU A 105 5.56 8.84 5.08
C GLU A 105 5.40 7.36 4.67
N ALA A 106 4.81 7.10 3.50
CA ALA A 106 4.63 5.74 2.99
C ALA A 106 5.87 5.16 2.29
N LEU A 107 6.84 6.01 1.92
CA LEU A 107 8.02 5.68 1.12
C LEU A 107 9.27 5.55 2.01
#